data_AF-A0A2R7JYY4-F1
#
_entry.id   AF-A0A2R7JYY4-F1
#
_cell.length_a   1.000
_cell.length_b   1.000
_cell.length_c   1.000
_cell.angle_alpha   90.00
_cell.angle_beta   90.00
_cell.angle_gamma   90.00
#
_symmetry.space_group_name_H-M   'P 1'
#
loop_
_entity.id
_entity.type
_entity.pdbx_description
1 polymer ?
#
loop_
_entity_poly.entity_id
_entity_poly.type
_entity_poly.pdbx_seq_one_letter_code
_entity_poly.pdbx_strand_id
1 'polypeptide(L)'
;VADDPDCKIELKTFHSEIVNDHKALKKEQDQYVDIPIIRKVDNAMVQRNYLQIKKDIKDIIYAEKERLLNDIELSHLVIKK
;
A
#
# COMPACT_ATOMS: atom_id res chain seq x y z
N VAL A 1 24.60 -25.92 -23.63
CA VAL A 1 24.35 -25.05 -24.79
C VAL A 1 23.21 -24.13 -24.38
N ALA A 2 23.41 -22.81 -24.38
CA ALA A 2 22.48 -21.86 -23.77
C ALA A 2 21.29 -21.57 -24.69
N ASP A 3 20.08 -21.51 -24.12
CA ASP A 3 18.88 -20.96 -24.77
C ASP A 3 19.03 -19.42 -24.81
N ASP A 4 19.82 -18.91 -25.75
CA ASP A 4 19.76 -17.50 -26.11
C ASP A 4 18.51 -17.28 -26.99
N PRO A 5 17.75 -16.18 -26.79
CA PRO A 5 16.58 -15.85 -27.62
C PRO A 5 16.89 -15.78 -29.12
N ASP A 6 18.14 -15.48 -29.46
CA ASP A 6 18.64 -15.38 -30.83
C ASP A 6 19.20 -16.70 -31.40
N CYS A 7 19.40 -17.72 -30.55
CA CYS A 7 19.94 -19.03 -30.94
C CYS A 7 18.85 -20.11 -30.93
N LYS A 8 18.11 -20.22 -32.04
CA LYS A 8 17.07 -21.25 -32.19
C LYS A 8 17.69 -22.65 -32.24
N ILE A 9 17.30 -23.52 -31.31
CA ILE A 9 17.69 -24.94 -31.31
C ILE A 9 16.79 -25.70 -32.29
N GLU A 10 17.37 -26.29 -33.34
CA GLU A 10 16.64 -26.97 -34.43
C GLU A 10 16.03 -28.33 -34.03
N LEU A 11 16.53 -28.97 -32.98
CA LEU A 11 16.13 -30.32 -32.56
C LEU A 11 15.46 -30.32 -31.17
N LYS A 12 14.30 -29.67 -31.03
CA LYS A 12 13.50 -29.75 -29.80
C LYS A 12 12.65 -31.03 -29.77
N THR A 13 12.56 -31.67 -28.60
CA THR A 13 11.81 -32.92 -28.35
C THR A 13 10.28 -32.77 -28.58
N PHE A 14 9.77 -31.54 -28.65
CA PHE A 14 8.37 -31.21 -28.88
C PHE A 14 8.21 -30.46 -30.21
N HIS A 15 7.23 -30.86 -31.02
CA HIS A 15 6.89 -30.21 -32.30
C HIS A 15 6.09 -28.92 -32.04
N SER A 16 6.69 -27.97 -31.33
CA SER A 16 6.07 -26.69 -31.03
C SER A 16 7.16 -25.62 -30.87
N GLU A 17 6.93 -24.48 -31.49
CA GLU A 17 7.82 -23.32 -31.40
C GLU A 17 7.09 -22.17 -30.70
N ILE A 18 7.81 -21.47 -29.83
CA ILE A 18 7.32 -20.21 -29.26
C ILE A 18 7.71 -19.12 -30.26
N VAL A 19 6.72 -18.60 -30.99
CA VAL A 19 6.90 -17.47 -31.90
C VAL A 19 6.70 -16.19 -31.09
N ASN A 20 7.76 -15.74 -30.42
CA ASN A 20 7.78 -14.43 -29.78
C ASN A 20 8.38 -13.41 -30.75
N ASP A 21 7.66 -12.32 -31.04
CA ASP A 21 8.24 -11.19 -31.75
C ASP A 21 9.12 -10.39 -30.79
N HIS A 22 10.38 -10.80 -30.71
CA HIS A 22 11.39 -10.17 -29.86
C HIS A 22 11.62 -8.69 -30.20
N LYS A 23 11.36 -8.27 -31.45
CA LYS A 23 11.49 -6.85 -31.84
C LYS A 23 10.31 -6.04 -31.32
N ALA A 24 9.10 -6.57 -31.41
CA ALA A 24 7.91 -5.92 -30.85
C ALA A 24 8.00 -5.82 -29.33
N LEU A 25 8.41 -6.89 -28.64
CA LEU A 25 8.56 -6.90 -27.18
C LEU A 25 9.64 -5.92 -26.70
N LYS A 26 10.76 -5.82 -27.42
CA LYS A 26 11.80 -4.83 -27.09
C LYS A 26 11.29 -3.40 -27.24
N LYS A 27 10.55 -3.11 -28.31
CA LYS A 27 9.94 -1.79 -28.53
C LYS A 27 8.90 -1.44 -27.46
N GLU A 28 8.14 -2.42 -27.00
CA GLU A 28 7.20 -2.27 -25.89
C GLU A 28 7.95 -1.97 -24.58
N GLN A 29 9.00 -2.74 -24.28
CA GLN A 29 9.85 -2.54 -23.10
C GLN A 29 10.53 -1.18 -23.09
N ASP A 30 11.03 -0.71 -24.24
CA ASP A 30 11.65 0.61 -24.39
C ASP A 30 10.63 1.76 -24.18
N GLN A 31 9.33 1.49 -24.33
CA GLN A 31 8.25 2.45 -24.10
C GLN A 31 7.72 2.45 -22.67
N TYR A 32 8.18 1.54 -21.81
CA TYR A 32 7.77 1.54 -20.41
C TYR A 32 8.21 2.82 -19.71
N VAL A 33 7.24 3.46 -19.08
CA VAL A 33 7.43 4.63 -18.23
C VAL A 33 7.31 4.21 -16.78
N ASP A 34 8.17 4.79 -15.93
CA ASP A 34 8.09 4.56 -14.50
C ASP A 34 6.72 4.94 -13.95
N ILE A 35 6.23 4.12 -13.01
CA ILE A 35 4.94 4.38 -12.36
C ILE A 35 5.02 5.75 -11.68
N PRO A 36 4.13 6.70 -12.03
CA PRO A 36 4.18 8.03 -11.47
C PRO A 36 3.88 7.97 -9.97
N ILE A 37 4.75 8.58 -9.16
CA ILE A 37 4.54 8.67 -7.72
C ILE A 37 3.48 9.74 -7.44
N ILE A 38 2.22 9.30 -7.28
CA ILE A 38 1.04 10.17 -7.07
C ILE A 38 1.18 11.00 -5.77
N ARG A 39 1.79 10.42 -4.73
CA ARG A 39 2.02 11.10 -3.46
C ARG A 39 3.26 10.55 -2.76
N LYS A 40 4.26 11.40 -2.55
CA LYS A 40 5.40 11.07 -1.69
C LYS A 40 4.96 11.22 -0.24
N VAL A 41 4.91 10.12 0.50
CA VAL A 41 4.62 10.12 1.94
C VAL A 41 5.92 10.47 2.66
N ASP A 42 5.94 11.62 3.34
CA ASP A 42 7.05 12.04 4.17
C ASP A 42 6.86 11.57 5.63
N ASN A 43 7.95 11.22 6.30
CA ASN A 43 7.95 10.82 7.71
C ASN A 43 7.37 11.92 8.60
N ALA A 44 7.60 13.20 8.29
CA ALA A 44 7.00 14.31 9.02
C ALA A 44 5.47 14.31 8.93
N MET A 45 4.90 13.90 7.78
CA MET A 45 3.46 13.78 7.59
C MET A 45 2.87 12.66 8.45
N VAL A 46 3.57 11.52 8.54
CA VAL A 46 3.17 10.39 9.39
C VAL A 46 3.17 10.78 10.86
N GLN A 47 4.23 11.45 11.33
CA GLN A 47 4.34 11.91 12.72
C GLN A 47 3.25 12.91 13.08
N ARG A 48 2.95 13.85 12.19
CA ARG A 48 1.87 14.82 12.39
C ARG A 48 0.51 14.13 12.52
N ASN A 49 0.20 13.19 11.63
CA ASN A 49 -1.05 12.43 11.68
C ASN A 49 -1.15 11.62 12.98
N TYR A 50 -0.07 10.97 13.39
CA TYR A 50 -0.03 10.21 14.63
C TYR A 50 -0.34 11.10 15.85
N LEU A 51 0.32 12.27 15.95
CA LEU A 51 0.09 13.20 17.05
C LEU A 51 -1.34 13.77 17.04
N GLN A 52 -1.87 14.07 15.86
CA GLN A 52 -3.23 14.56 15.70
C GLN A 52 -4.24 13.51 16.18
N ILE A 53 -4.16 12.28 15.67
CA ILE A 53 -5.06 11.18 16.08
C ILE A 53 -4.98 10.95 17.59
N LYS A 54 -3.77 11.01 18.16
CA LYS A 54 -3.58 10.84 19.61
C LYS A 54 -4.26 11.95 20.42
N LYS A 55 -4.26 13.19 19.91
CA LYS A 55 -4.96 14.30 20.54
C LYS A 55 -6.48 14.12 20.42
N ASP A 56 -6.97 13.84 19.21
CA ASP A 56 -8.40 13.67 18.93
C ASP A 56 -9.01 12.56 19.80
N ILE A 57 -8.31 11.43 19.96
CA ILE A 57 -8.74 10.34 20.86
C ILE A 57 -8.83 10.81 22.31
N LYS A 58 -7.84 11.58 22.80
CA LYS A 58 -7.90 12.11 24.16
C LYS A 58 -9.10 13.03 24.34
N ASP A 59 -9.33 13.93 23.39
CA ASP A 59 -10.43 14.90 23.43
C ASP A 59 -11.78 14.17 23.42
N ILE A 60 -11.93 13.11 22.62
CA ILE A 60 -13.12 12.23 22.64
C ILE A 60 -13.31 11.57 24.01
N ILE A 61 -12.24 11.03 24.60
CA ILE A 61 -12.31 10.41 25.93
C ILE A 61 -12.74 11.43 26.99
N TYR A 62 -12.22 12.66 26.94
CA TYR A 62 -12.60 13.70 27.89
C TYR A 62 -14.07 14.11 27.72
N ALA A 63 -14.49 14.36 26.48
CA ALA A 63 -15.89 14.71 26.18
C ALA A 63 -16.85 13.61 26.64
N GLU A 64 -16.52 12.34 26.41
CA GLU A 64 -17.36 11.22 26.84
C GLU A 64 -17.39 11.07 28.36
N LYS A 65 -16.26 11.28 29.05
CA LYS A 65 -16.22 11.30 30.51
C LYS A 65 -17.08 12.41 31.09
N GLU A 66 -17.04 13.62 30.53
CA GLU A 66 -17.89 14.73 30.95
C GLU A 66 -19.37 14.42 30.71
N ARG A 67 -19.72 13.82 29.57
CA ARG A 67 -21.08 13.37 29.27
C ARG A 67 -21.60 12.38 30.32
N LEU A 68 -20.79 11.37 30.67
CA LEU A 68 -21.15 10.36 31.66
C LEU A 68 -21.28 10.94 33.09
N LEU A 69 -20.52 11.99 33.42
CA LEU A 69 -20.61 12.66 34.73
C LEU A 69 -21.82 13.59 34.84
N ASN A 70 -22.24 14.21 33.73
CA ASN A 70 -23.36 15.15 33.69
C ASN A 70 -24.73 14.46 33.59
N ASP A 71 -24.77 13.16 33.31
CA ASP A 71 -25.99 12.37 33.23
C ASP A 71 -26.15 11.46 34.47
N ILE A 72 -27.24 11.67 35.20
CA ILE A 72 -27.53 11.02 36.49
C ILE A 72 -27.72 9.50 36.29
N GLU A 73 -28.26 9.07 35.15
CA GLU A 73 -28.47 7.64 34.86
C GLU A 73 -27.16 6.91 34.51
N LEU A 74 -26.20 7.61 33.92
CA LEU A 74 -24.92 7.04 33.47
C LEU A 74 -23.79 7.19 34.50
N SER A 75 -23.99 8.01 35.55
CA SER A 75 -22.98 8.24 36.59
C SER A 75 -22.55 6.97 37.34
N HIS A 76 -23.38 5.92 37.38
CA HIS A 76 -23.04 4.64 38.01
C HIS A 76 -21.95 3.85 37.26
N LEU A 77 -21.69 4.17 35.99
CA LEU A 77 -20.66 3.54 35.16
C LEU A 77 -19.26 4.10 35.42
N VAL A 78 -19.15 5.25 36.10
CA VAL A 78 -17.88 5.91 36.38
C VAL A 78 -17.28 5.35 37.67
N ILE A 79 -16.37 4.38 37.53
CA ILE A 79 -15.63 3.80 38.67
C ILE A 79 -14.49 4.75 39.04
N LYS A 80 -14.61 5.43 40.19
CA LYS A 80 -13.51 6.17 40.82
C LYS A 80 -12.60 5.18 41.55
N LYS A 81 -11.31 5.18 41.22
CA LYS A 81 -10.28 4.39 41.90
C LYS A 81 -9.62 5.21 43.01
#